data_AF-A0A519QEH3-F1
#
_entry.id   AF-A0A519QEH3-F1
#
_cell.length_a   1.000
_cell.length_b   1.000
_cell.length_c   1.000
_cell.angle_alpha   90.00
_cell.angle_beta   90.00
_cell.angle_gamma   90.00
#
_symmetry.space_group_name_H-M   'P 1'
#
loop_
_entity.id
_entity.type
_entity.pdbx_description
1 polymer ?
#
loop_
_entity_poly.entity_id
_entity_poly.type
_entity_poly.pdbx_seq_one_letter_code
_entity_poly.pdbx_strand_id
1 'polypeptide(L)'
;MRVLITNMRLARFSGTEVVVQHTADGLRRAGHEPVIYAPELGEQAERMRVQGHRIVDRLSAVPFQPDVIHAQHATPTLMAMAAFPDTPVVHMCHSALFQLEAPLIHPRIRRHVAVDRLCQERCLAAGVDPARLSVVYNPVDEARFVQRGPLPARPKRALLLTKTREQRKAVTVACQARGIELVEMGRGVGKHSSRVEDELQGFDLVFATARMAIEAAAMRATDPASAFPPGRVRRPRP
;
A
#
# COMPACT_ATOMS: atom_id res chain seq x y z
N MET A 1 -6.55 0.73 -20.97
CA MET A 1 -6.14 -0.70 -20.91
C MET A 1 -7.07 -1.44 -19.96
N ARG A 2 -7.22 -2.74 -20.16
CA ARG A 2 -7.93 -3.69 -19.31
C ARG A 2 -6.92 -4.34 -18.38
N VAL A 3 -7.04 -4.13 -17.08
CA VAL A 3 -6.00 -4.50 -16.11
C VAL A 3 -6.57 -5.52 -15.13
N LEU A 4 -5.93 -6.69 -15.01
CA LEU A 4 -6.26 -7.64 -13.95
C LEU A 4 -5.34 -7.39 -12.75
N ILE A 5 -5.91 -7.04 -11.61
CA ILE A 5 -5.19 -6.87 -10.36
C ILE A 5 -5.43 -8.12 -9.52
N THR A 6 -4.38 -8.81 -9.09
CA THR A 6 -4.54 -9.99 -8.22
C THR A 6 -4.33 -9.62 -6.75
N ASN A 7 -4.97 -10.35 -5.84
CA ASN A 7 -4.63 -10.32 -4.43
C ASN A 7 -4.99 -11.67 -3.79
N MET A 8 -4.38 -12.01 -2.65
CA MET A 8 -4.71 -13.29 -1.99
C MET A 8 -6.09 -13.25 -1.30
N ARG A 9 -6.52 -12.03 -0.93
CA ARG A 9 -7.79 -11.74 -0.29
C ARG A 9 -8.14 -10.27 -0.47
N LEU A 10 -9.40 -9.93 -0.34
CA LEU A 10 -9.94 -8.56 -0.30
C LEU A 10 -11.10 -8.52 0.71
N ALA A 11 -10.76 -8.57 1.99
CA ALA A 11 -11.69 -8.83 3.08
C ALA A 11 -11.59 -7.89 4.27
N ARG A 12 -10.40 -7.41 4.66
CA ARG A 12 -10.16 -6.83 6.00
C ARG A 12 -9.30 -5.56 6.01
N PHE A 13 -9.13 -4.85 4.89
CA PHE A 13 -8.37 -3.59 4.85
C PHE A 13 -6.91 -3.75 5.31
N SER A 14 -6.25 -4.86 4.93
CA SER A 14 -4.81 -5.00 5.18
C SER A 14 -3.97 -4.16 4.22
N GLY A 15 -2.65 -4.15 4.43
CA GLY A 15 -1.73 -3.31 3.66
C GLY A 15 -1.90 -3.48 2.15
N THR A 16 -1.73 -4.71 1.66
CA THR A 16 -1.85 -5.03 0.23
C THR A 16 -3.26 -4.81 -0.30
N GLU A 17 -4.29 -5.06 0.52
CA GLU A 17 -5.69 -4.83 0.10
C GLU A 17 -6.00 -3.35 -0.13
N VAL A 18 -5.51 -2.47 0.75
CA VAL A 18 -5.62 -1.02 0.56
C VAL A 18 -4.78 -0.55 -0.63
N VAL A 19 -3.58 -1.12 -0.83
CA VAL A 19 -2.75 -0.80 -2.01
C VAL A 19 -3.48 -1.18 -3.30
N VAL A 20 -4.08 -2.37 -3.38
CA VAL A 20 -4.86 -2.81 -4.55
C VAL A 20 -6.04 -1.89 -4.82
N GLN A 21 -6.71 -1.40 -3.77
CA GLN A 21 -7.75 -0.38 -3.92
C GLN A 21 -7.20 0.93 -4.52
N HIS A 22 -6.13 1.49 -3.94
CA HIS A 22 -5.51 2.72 -4.46
C HIS A 22 -5.02 2.56 -5.90
N THR A 23 -4.46 1.41 -6.25
CA THR A 23 -4.05 1.08 -7.62
C THR A 23 -5.26 1.05 -8.55
N ALA A 24 -6.35 0.39 -8.17
CA ALA A 24 -7.57 0.36 -8.97
C ALA A 24 -8.19 1.76 -9.16
N ASP A 25 -8.21 2.58 -8.10
CA ASP A 25 -8.67 3.97 -8.16
C ASP A 25 -7.82 4.81 -9.13
N GLY A 26 -6.49 4.72 -9.00
CA GLY A 26 -5.56 5.42 -9.88
C GLY A 26 -5.71 5.01 -11.34
N LEU A 27 -5.86 3.71 -11.61
CA LEU A 27 -6.07 3.18 -12.96
C LEU A 27 -7.41 3.67 -13.55
N ARG A 28 -8.50 3.68 -12.77
CA ARG A 28 -9.79 4.23 -13.22
C ARG A 28 -9.68 5.71 -13.56
N ARG A 29 -9.02 6.51 -12.71
CA ARG A 29 -8.78 7.94 -12.98
C ARG A 29 -7.96 8.19 -14.24
N ALA A 30 -7.03 7.27 -14.56
CA ALA A 30 -6.25 7.30 -15.80
C ALA A 30 -7.01 6.77 -17.04
N GLY A 31 -8.32 6.48 -16.94
CA GLY A 31 -9.13 5.97 -18.05
C GLY A 31 -8.86 4.49 -18.38
N HIS A 32 -8.42 3.70 -17.41
CA HIS A 32 -8.25 2.25 -17.56
C HIS A 32 -9.39 1.48 -16.90
N GLU A 33 -9.51 0.20 -17.24
CA GLU A 33 -10.57 -0.70 -16.78
C GLU A 33 -9.98 -1.80 -15.90
N PRO A 34 -9.79 -1.55 -14.59
CA PRO A 34 -9.28 -2.56 -13.67
C PRO A 34 -10.38 -3.53 -13.21
N VAL A 35 -10.00 -4.80 -13.11
CA VAL A 35 -10.75 -5.85 -12.42
C VAL A 35 -9.86 -6.43 -11.34
N ILE A 36 -10.39 -6.56 -10.12
CA ILE A 36 -9.65 -7.14 -9.00
C ILE A 36 -10.10 -8.58 -8.83
N TYR A 37 -9.15 -9.51 -8.86
CA TYR A 37 -9.34 -10.90 -8.49
C TYR A 37 -8.78 -11.16 -7.09
N ALA A 38 -9.59 -11.74 -6.21
CA ALA A 38 -9.14 -12.30 -4.95
C ALA A 38 -10.01 -13.50 -4.55
N PRO A 39 -9.42 -14.65 -4.18
CA PRO A 39 -10.19 -15.86 -3.85
C PRO A 39 -10.95 -15.76 -2.51
N GLU A 40 -10.52 -14.89 -1.60
CA GLU A 40 -11.22 -14.59 -0.35
C GLU A 40 -11.75 -13.15 -0.39
N LEU A 41 -13.08 -12.98 -0.35
CA LEU A 41 -13.74 -11.68 -0.32
C LEU A 41 -14.38 -11.41 1.05
N GLY A 42 -14.50 -10.14 1.41
CA GLY A 42 -15.17 -9.71 2.64
C GLY A 42 -15.55 -8.23 2.60
N GLU A 43 -15.57 -7.57 3.75
CA GLU A 43 -16.09 -6.22 3.93
C GLU A 43 -15.49 -5.19 2.96
N GLN A 44 -14.17 -5.24 2.73
CA GLN A 44 -13.52 -4.33 1.79
C GLN A 44 -13.98 -4.55 0.34
N ALA A 45 -14.16 -5.81 -0.09
CA ALA A 45 -14.65 -6.10 -1.43
C ALA A 45 -16.06 -5.51 -1.63
N GLU A 46 -16.96 -5.69 -0.67
CA GLU A 46 -18.32 -5.13 -0.79
C GLU A 46 -18.32 -3.61 -0.82
N ARG A 47 -17.51 -2.97 0.04
CA ARG A 47 -17.37 -1.50 0.01
C ARG A 47 -16.87 -1.01 -1.35
N MET A 48 -15.86 -1.67 -1.91
CA MET A 48 -15.33 -1.32 -3.21
C MET A 48 -16.32 -1.56 -4.36
N ARG A 49 -17.17 -2.60 -4.27
CA ARG A 49 -18.26 -2.79 -5.24
C ARG A 49 -19.26 -1.64 -5.22
N VAL A 50 -19.62 -1.16 -4.03
CA VAL A 50 -20.48 0.04 -3.89
C VAL A 50 -19.82 1.28 -4.51
N GLN A 51 -18.48 1.38 -4.45
CA GLN A 51 -17.69 2.43 -5.13
C GLN A 51 -17.53 2.18 -6.64
N GLY A 52 -18.18 1.16 -7.20
CA GLY A 52 -18.20 0.84 -8.62
C GLY A 52 -16.98 0.06 -9.12
N HIS A 53 -16.17 -0.54 -8.24
CA HIS A 53 -15.10 -1.44 -8.66
C HIS A 53 -15.66 -2.80 -9.09
N ARG A 54 -15.08 -3.37 -10.15
CA ARG A 54 -15.37 -4.75 -10.56
C ARG A 54 -14.44 -5.71 -9.81
N ILE A 55 -15.03 -6.57 -8.97
CA ILE A 55 -14.32 -7.51 -8.11
C ILE A 55 -14.88 -8.91 -8.31
N VAL A 56 -13.99 -9.87 -8.57
CA VAL A 56 -14.31 -11.27 -8.85
C VAL A 56 -13.54 -12.21 -7.91
N ASP A 57 -14.16 -13.33 -7.56
CA ASP A 57 -13.57 -14.42 -6.78
C ASP A 57 -13.10 -15.60 -7.64
N ARG A 58 -13.39 -15.54 -8.94
CA ARG A 58 -13.03 -16.56 -9.93
C ARG A 58 -12.50 -15.88 -11.19
N LEU A 59 -11.39 -16.39 -11.72
CA LEU A 59 -10.75 -15.85 -12.91
C LEU A 59 -11.62 -15.98 -14.17
N SER A 60 -12.49 -16.99 -14.23
CA SER A 60 -13.46 -17.17 -15.32
C SER A 60 -14.55 -16.08 -15.36
N ALA A 61 -14.70 -15.28 -14.29
CA ALA A 61 -15.64 -14.16 -14.24
C ALA A 61 -15.01 -12.83 -14.70
N VAL A 62 -13.73 -12.81 -15.07
CA VAL A 62 -13.11 -11.62 -15.67
C VAL A 62 -13.72 -11.43 -17.07
N PRO A 63 -14.32 -10.26 -17.37
CA PRO A 63 -15.14 -10.07 -18.56
C PRO A 63 -14.33 -9.85 -19.84
N PHE A 64 -13.00 -9.93 -19.77
CA PHE A 64 -12.10 -9.64 -20.86
C PHE A 64 -10.79 -10.43 -20.75
N GLN A 65 -10.07 -10.52 -21.88
CA GLN A 65 -8.64 -10.80 -21.85
C GLN A 65 -7.91 -9.56 -21.31
N PRO A 66 -7.16 -9.63 -20.19
CA PRO A 66 -6.44 -8.48 -19.69
C PRO A 66 -5.27 -8.12 -20.61
N ASP A 67 -4.97 -6.82 -20.73
CA ASP A 67 -3.78 -6.35 -21.44
C ASP A 67 -2.52 -6.53 -20.57
N VAL A 68 -2.70 -6.51 -19.24
CA VAL A 68 -1.64 -6.71 -18.24
C VAL A 68 -2.22 -7.27 -16.94
N ILE A 69 -1.46 -8.15 -16.28
CA ILE A 69 -1.71 -8.59 -14.91
C ILE A 69 -0.81 -7.78 -13.97
N HIS A 70 -1.42 -7.01 -13.08
CA HIS A 70 -0.74 -6.34 -11.99
C HIS A 70 -0.84 -7.22 -10.74
N ALA A 71 0.24 -7.93 -10.42
CA ALA A 71 0.19 -9.16 -9.66
C ALA A 71 0.78 -9.06 -8.26
N GLN A 72 -0.01 -9.44 -7.26
CA GLN A 72 0.34 -9.41 -5.84
C GLN A 72 0.27 -10.83 -5.30
N HIS A 73 1.25 -11.23 -4.49
CA HIS A 73 1.39 -12.56 -3.91
C HIS A 73 1.52 -13.70 -4.94
N ALA A 74 2.31 -14.72 -4.59
CA ALA A 74 2.66 -15.77 -5.54
C ALA A 74 1.45 -16.58 -6.06
N THR A 75 0.61 -17.10 -5.16
CA THR A 75 -0.50 -18.00 -5.52
C THR A 75 -1.51 -17.38 -6.50
N PRO A 76 -2.16 -16.24 -6.19
CA PRO A 76 -3.14 -15.66 -7.12
C PRO A 76 -2.48 -15.16 -8.42
N THR A 77 -1.20 -14.82 -8.39
CA THR A 77 -0.43 -14.52 -9.61
C THR A 77 -0.34 -15.74 -10.52
N LEU A 78 0.10 -16.89 -10.01
CA LEU A 78 0.24 -18.11 -10.80
C LEU A 78 -1.12 -18.60 -11.35
N MET A 79 -2.19 -18.47 -10.56
CA MET A 79 -3.55 -18.75 -11.02
C MET A 79 -3.95 -17.85 -12.20
N ALA A 80 -3.74 -16.53 -12.07
CA ALA A 80 -4.06 -15.59 -13.15
C ALA A 80 -3.22 -15.84 -14.40
N MET A 81 -1.94 -16.14 -14.22
CA MET A 81 -1.03 -16.52 -15.30
C MET A 81 -1.47 -17.81 -16.01
N ALA A 82 -2.06 -18.77 -15.32
CA ALA A 82 -2.61 -19.98 -15.93
C ALA A 82 -3.91 -19.69 -16.71
N ALA A 83 -4.80 -18.86 -16.16
CA ALA A 83 -6.05 -18.47 -16.82
C ALA A 83 -5.83 -17.58 -18.05
N PHE A 84 -4.77 -16.77 -18.05
CA PHE A 84 -4.46 -15.81 -19.11
C PHE A 84 -3.01 -16.01 -19.62
N PRO A 85 -2.74 -17.09 -20.39
CA PRO A 85 -1.37 -17.53 -20.73
C PRO A 85 -0.54 -16.48 -21.49
N ASP A 86 -1.18 -15.65 -22.32
CA ASP A 86 -0.48 -14.69 -23.17
C ASP A 86 -0.34 -13.29 -22.54
N THR A 87 -0.87 -13.09 -21.34
CA THR A 87 -0.88 -11.76 -20.72
C THR A 87 0.43 -11.48 -19.99
N PRO A 88 1.10 -10.34 -20.25
CA PRO A 88 2.31 -9.95 -19.52
C PRO A 88 2.00 -9.57 -18.07
N VAL A 89 2.99 -9.76 -17.19
CA VAL A 89 2.83 -9.58 -15.74
C VAL A 89 3.80 -8.52 -15.20
N VAL A 90 3.27 -7.67 -14.32
CA VAL A 90 4.04 -6.81 -13.42
C VAL A 90 3.85 -7.37 -12.00
N HIS A 91 4.92 -7.84 -11.35
CA HIS A 91 4.83 -8.47 -10.03
C HIS A 91 5.29 -7.52 -8.91
N MET A 92 4.49 -7.39 -7.85
CA MET A 92 4.83 -6.54 -6.71
C MET A 92 5.49 -7.34 -5.57
N CYS A 93 6.39 -6.68 -4.83
CA CYS A 93 6.97 -7.17 -3.58
C CYS A 93 6.64 -6.16 -2.47
N HIS A 94 5.74 -6.52 -1.55
CA HIS A 94 5.27 -5.64 -0.48
C HIS A 94 5.98 -5.86 0.87
N SER A 95 6.85 -6.88 0.97
CA SER A 95 7.59 -7.15 2.20
C SER A 95 8.93 -7.80 1.92
N ALA A 96 9.95 -7.39 2.67
CA ALA A 96 11.22 -8.08 2.73
C ALA A 96 11.20 -9.36 3.60
N LEU A 97 10.12 -9.59 4.37
CA LEU A 97 10.11 -10.61 5.43
C LEU A 97 9.17 -11.79 5.13
N PHE A 98 7.99 -11.54 4.59
CA PHE A 98 6.98 -12.59 4.42
C PHE A 98 7.27 -13.48 3.21
N GLN A 99 7.35 -14.80 3.36
CA GLN A 99 7.58 -15.70 2.23
C GLN A 99 6.50 -15.64 1.15
N LEU A 100 5.27 -15.29 1.53
CA LEU A 100 4.19 -15.00 0.57
C LEU A 100 4.53 -13.90 -0.45
N GLU A 101 5.41 -12.97 -0.07
CA GLU A 101 5.89 -11.85 -0.89
C GLU A 101 7.19 -12.18 -1.63
N ALA A 102 7.61 -13.45 -1.63
CA ALA A 102 8.78 -13.87 -2.37
C ALA A 102 8.61 -13.51 -3.86
N PRO A 103 9.61 -12.83 -4.47
CA PRO A 103 9.57 -12.50 -5.89
C PRO A 103 9.45 -13.77 -6.75
N LEU A 104 8.50 -13.80 -7.69
CA LEU A 104 8.40 -14.86 -8.68
C LEU A 104 9.32 -14.56 -9.86
N ILE A 105 10.17 -15.52 -10.23
CA ILE A 105 11.02 -15.44 -11.43
C ILE A 105 10.36 -16.28 -12.53
N HIS A 106 9.79 -15.60 -13.52
CA HIS A 106 9.12 -16.25 -14.65
C HIS A 106 9.28 -15.38 -15.90
N PRO A 107 9.51 -15.96 -17.10
CA PRO A 107 9.65 -15.21 -18.35
C PRO A 107 8.51 -14.24 -18.71
N ARG A 108 7.30 -14.46 -18.17
CA ARG A 108 6.12 -13.61 -18.40
C ARG A 108 6.03 -12.45 -17.42
N ILE A 109 6.77 -12.50 -16.32
CA ILE A 109 6.95 -11.35 -15.43
C ILE A 109 7.97 -10.44 -16.08
N ARG A 110 7.46 -9.39 -16.71
CA ARG A 110 8.25 -8.43 -17.49
C ARG A 110 8.85 -7.34 -16.61
N ARG A 111 8.23 -7.07 -15.46
CA ARG A 111 8.67 -6.08 -14.47
C ARG A 111 8.39 -6.57 -13.06
N HIS A 112 9.27 -6.18 -12.15
CA HIS A 112 9.09 -6.31 -10.72
C HIS A 112 9.05 -4.93 -10.09
N VAL A 113 8.17 -4.74 -9.11
CA VAL A 113 8.05 -3.48 -8.37
C VAL A 113 8.21 -3.76 -6.88
N ALA A 114 9.24 -3.16 -6.29
CA ALA A 114 9.46 -3.17 -4.85
C ALA A 114 8.87 -1.90 -4.22
N VAL A 115 8.22 -2.03 -3.07
CA VAL A 115 7.59 -0.88 -2.39
C VAL A 115 8.54 -0.07 -1.50
N ASP A 116 9.74 -0.59 -1.27
CA ASP A 116 10.82 0.07 -0.54
C ASP A 116 12.18 -0.56 -0.89
N ARG A 117 13.25 -0.08 -0.25
CA ARG A 117 14.62 -0.55 -0.49
C ARG A 117 14.86 -1.97 0.03
N LEU A 118 14.25 -2.38 1.14
CA LEU A 118 14.41 -3.74 1.65
C LEU A 118 13.73 -4.75 0.73
N CYS A 119 12.57 -4.40 0.18
CA CYS A 119 11.90 -5.18 -0.84
C CYS A 119 12.73 -5.25 -2.14
N GLN A 120 13.41 -4.15 -2.49
CA GLN A 120 14.32 -4.12 -3.64
C GLN A 120 15.50 -5.08 -3.43
N GLU A 121 16.16 -5.00 -2.28
CA GLU A 121 17.25 -5.92 -1.90
C GLU A 121 16.80 -7.37 -1.94
N ARG A 122 15.60 -7.66 -1.43
CA ARG A 122 15.00 -9.00 -1.52
C ARG A 122 14.79 -9.45 -2.97
N CYS A 123 14.28 -8.58 -3.84
CA CYS A 123 14.14 -8.88 -5.27
C CYS A 123 15.49 -9.21 -5.92
N LEU A 124 16.52 -8.41 -5.65
CA LEU A 124 17.86 -8.63 -6.19
C LEU A 124 18.46 -9.94 -5.67
N ALA A 125 18.33 -10.23 -4.38
CA ALA A 125 18.80 -11.47 -3.77
C ALA A 125 18.08 -12.72 -4.33
N ALA A 126 16.82 -12.57 -4.77
CA ALA A 126 16.06 -13.64 -5.44
C ALA A 126 16.39 -13.80 -6.93
N GLY A 127 17.33 -13.01 -7.48
CA GLY A 127 17.75 -13.10 -8.88
C GLY A 127 16.88 -12.31 -9.86
N VAL A 128 16.10 -11.34 -9.39
CA VAL A 128 15.39 -10.41 -10.30
C VAL A 128 16.42 -9.55 -11.04
N ASP A 129 16.31 -9.52 -12.37
CA ASP A 129 17.11 -8.65 -13.23
C ASP A 129 16.94 -7.17 -12.82
N PRO A 130 18.03 -6.47 -12.45
CA PRO A 130 17.99 -5.05 -12.08
C PRO A 130 17.35 -4.15 -13.15
N ALA A 131 17.50 -4.47 -14.44
CA ALA A 131 16.92 -3.71 -15.54
C ALA A 131 15.38 -3.83 -15.59
N ARG A 132 14.81 -4.85 -14.94
CA ARG A 132 13.37 -5.12 -14.86
C ARG A 132 12.78 -4.78 -13.49
N LEU A 133 13.60 -4.36 -12.54
CA LEU A 133 13.18 -3.99 -11.19
C LEU A 133 13.02 -2.47 -11.06
N SER A 134 11.95 -2.04 -10.40
CA SER A 134 11.75 -0.64 -10.05
C SER A 134 11.29 -0.51 -8.60
N VAL A 135 11.64 0.62 -7.97
CA VAL A 135 11.14 0.95 -6.63
C VAL A 135 10.04 1.98 -6.77
N VAL A 136 8.84 1.64 -6.33
CA VAL A 136 7.68 2.55 -6.30
C VAL A 136 7.11 2.51 -4.90
N TYR A 137 7.34 3.59 -4.15
CA TYR A 137 6.84 3.71 -2.78
C TYR A 137 5.32 3.75 -2.74
N ASN A 138 4.74 3.32 -1.61
CA ASN A 138 3.30 3.37 -1.41
C ASN A 138 2.78 4.81 -1.58
N PRO A 139 1.73 5.03 -2.41
CA PRO A 139 1.16 6.34 -2.58
C PRO A 139 0.31 6.75 -1.37
N VAL A 140 0.07 8.05 -1.25
CA VAL A 140 -0.95 8.63 -0.38
C VAL A 140 -2.05 9.26 -1.24
N ASP A 141 -3.30 9.08 -0.83
CA ASP A 141 -4.44 9.77 -1.47
C ASP A 141 -4.60 11.14 -0.82
N GLU A 142 -4.09 12.19 -1.47
CA GLU A 142 -4.10 13.56 -0.95
C GLU A 142 -5.52 14.15 -0.85
N ALA A 143 -6.49 13.64 -1.61
CA ALA A 143 -7.89 14.06 -1.48
C ALA A 143 -8.54 13.49 -0.21
N ARG A 144 -8.05 12.34 0.27
CA ARG A 144 -8.50 11.69 1.49
C ARG A 144 -7.71 12.13 2.72
N PHE A 145 -6.40 12.25 2.61
CA PHE A 145 -5.48 12.65 3.67
C PHE A 145 -5.14 14.12 3.57
N VAL A 146 -6.17 14.96 3.75
CA VAL A 146 -6.06 16.41 3.59
C VAL A 146 -5.14 17.01 4.67
N GLN A 147 -4.29 17.94 4.24
CA GLN A 147 -3.41 18.70 5.12
C GLN A 147 -4.22 19.46 6.19
N ARG A 148 -3.78 19.36 7.45
CA ARG A 148 -4.42 20.03 8.58
C ARG A 148 -3.73 21.34 8.95
N GLY A 149 -4.32 22.06 9.91
CA GLY A 149 -3.77 23.27 10.49
C GLY A 149 -2.41 23.06 11.21
N PRO A 150 -1.77 24.16 11.63
CA PRO A 150 -0.47 24.10 12.30
C PRO A 150 -0.54 23.27 13.60
N LEU A 151 0.55 22.57 13.89
CA LEU A 151 0.66 21.77 15.11
C LEU A 151 0.94 22.64 16.34
N PRO A 152 0.47 22.23 17.53
CA PRO A 152 0.83 22.94 18.75
C PRO A 152 2.33 22.84 19.00
N ALA A 153 2.92 23.91 19.56
CA ALA A 153 4.34 23.95 19.90
C ALA A 153 4.76 22.86 20.90
N ARG A 154 3.83 22.38 21.73
CA ARG A 154 4.00 21.24 22.63
C ARG A 154 2.89 20.21 22.36
N PRO A 155 3.22 19.01 21.86
CA PRO A 155 2.24 17.98 21.61
C PRO A 155 1.63 17.49 22.92
N LYS A 156 0.33 17.26 22.94
CA LYS A 156 -0.44 16.76 24.09
C LYS A 156 -1.02 15.38 23.83
N ARG A 157 -1.32 15.04 22.57
CA ARG A 157 -1.96 13.78 22.20
C ARG A 157 -1.19 13.09 21.08
N ALA A 158 -0.95 11.80 21.24
CA ALA A 158 -0.28 10.95 20.27
C ALA A 158 -1.15 9.74 19.89
N LEU A 159 -1.08 9.34 18.62
CA LEU A 159 -1.63 8.09 18.13
C LEU A 159 -0.51 7.11 17.81
N LEU A 160 -0.63 5.87 18.30
CA LEU A 160 0.18 4.74 17.85
C LEU A 160 -0.65 3.85 16.92
N LEU A 161 -0.29 3.85 15.63
CA LEU A 161 -0.81 2.93 14.63
C LEU A 161 0.07 1.69 14.57
N THR A 162 -0.39 0.58 15.15
CA THR A 162 0.43 -0.63 15.29
C THR A 162 -0.23 -1.93 14.83
N LYS A 163 0.61 -2.82 14.29
CA LYS A 163 0.25 -4.19 13.92
C LYS A 163 0.80 -5.21 14.93
N THR A 164 1.92 -4.90 15.58
CA THR A 164 2.62 -5.79 16.52
C THR A 164 2.77 -5.14 17.90
N ARG A 165 3.23 -5.90 18.89
CA ARG A 165 3.37 -5.41 20.26
C ARG A 165 4.73 -4.77 20.56
N GLU A 166 5.75 -5.02 19.75
CA GLU A 166 7.15 -4.72 20.11
C GLU A 166 7.42 -3.24 20.34
N GLN A 167 6.89 -2.35 19.48
CA GLN A 167 7.14 -0.91 19.56
C GLN A 167 6.32 -0.23 20.67
N ARG A 168 5.26 -0.88 21.18
CA ARG A 168 4.30 -0.28 22.11
C ARG A 168 4.99 0.20 23.38
N LYS A 169 5.79 -0.67 24.00
CA LYS A 169 6.45 -0.36 25.29
C LYS A 169 7.32 0.90 25.21
N ALA A 170 8.15 1.00 24.16
CA ALA A 170 9.03 2.16 23.97
C ALA A 170 8.23 3.45 23.77
N VAL A 171 7.18 3.41 22.95
CA VAL A 171 6.32 4.58 22.69
C VAL A 171 5.54 5.00 23.92
N THR A 172 4.98 4.05 24.68
CA THR A 172 4.27 4.33 25.94
C THR A 172 5.17 5.03 26.95
N VAL A 173 6.37 4.49 27.19
CA VAL A 173 7.33 5.08 28.14
C VAL A 173 7.72 6.50 27.71
N ALA A 174 7.99 6.72 26.42
CA ALA A 174 8.35 8.04 25.92
C ALA A 174 7.21 9.07 26.05
N CYS A 175 5.96 8.65 25.79
CA CYS A 175 4.79 9.54 25.93
C CYS A 175 4.52 9.87 27.41
N GLN A 176 4.59 8.88 28.31
CA GLN A 176 4.43 9.10 29.75
C GLN A 176 5.47 10.07 30.30
N ALA A 177 6.74 9.90 29.94
CA ALA A 177 7.82 10.79 30.37
C ALA A 177 7.66 12.24 29.88
N ARG A 178 6.83 12.47 28.87
CA ARG A 178 6.56 13.80 28.27
C ARG A 178 5.17 14.34 28.61
N GLY A 179 4.37 13.63 29.41
CA GLY A 179 2.99 14.02 29.72
C GLY A 179 2.07 14.03 28.49
N ILE A 180 2.34 13.17 27.50
CA ILE A 180 1.57 13.06 26.26
C ILE A 180 0.55 11.92 26.42
N GLU A 181 -0.73 12.20 26.19
CA GLU A 181 -1.79 11.20 26.11
C GLU A 181 -1.54 10.29 24.89
N LEU A 182 -1.39 8.99 25.11
CA LEU A 182 -1.20 8.02 24.03
C LEU A 182 -2.48 7.22 23.78
N VAL A 183 -3.00 7.29 22.56
CA VAL A 183 -4.06 6.43 22.05
C VAL A 183 -3.46 5.39 21.11
N GLU A 184 -3.97 4.16 21.18
CA GLU A 184 -3.50 3.06 20.34
C GLU A 184 -4.60 2.60 19.39
N MET A 185 -4.23 2.35 18.13
CA MET A 185 -5.11 1.83 17.10
C MET A 185 -4.36 0.85 16.19
N GLY A 186 -5.09 -0.15 15.69
CA GLY A 186 -4.61 -1.17 14.76
C GLY A 186 -4.91 -2.58 15.28
N ARG A 187 -4.67 -3.58 14.41
CA ARG A 187 -4.98 -4.99 14.71
C ARG A 187 -4.29 -5.50 15.97
N GLY A 188 -3.10 -5.02 16.28
CA GLY A 188 -2.34 -5.42 17.47
C GLY A 188 -3.06 -5.13 18.79
N VAL A 189 -4.08 -4.26 18.77
CA VAL A 189 -4.89 -3.83 19.93
C VAL A 189 -6.40 -3.99 19.70
N GLY A 190 -6.83 -4.64 18.62
CA GLY A 190 -8.25 -4.88 18.31
C GLY A 190 -9.08 -3.65 17.90
N LYS A 191 -8.52 -2.44 17.98
CA LYS A 191 -9.19 -1.19 17.58
C LYS A 191 -8.89 -0.87 16.11
N HIS A 192 -9.90 -0.73 15.29
CA HIS A 192 -9.73 -0.44 13.86
C HIS A 192 -10.73 0.63 13.42
N SER A 193 -10.31 1.49 12.50
CA SER A 193 -11.16 2.51 11.88
C SER A 193 -11.08 2.38 10.36
N SER A 194 -12.23 2.45 9.71
CA SER A 194 -12.33 2.54 8.25
C SER A 194 -12.17 3.97 7.73
N ARG A 195 -12.09 4.96 8.65
CA ARG A 195 -11.86 6.38 8.38
C ARG A 195 -10.68 6.91 9.20
N VAL A 196 -9.51 6.29 9.00
CA VAL A 196 -8.27 6.65 9.73
C VAL A 196 -7.87 8.12 9.49
N GLU A 197 -8.22 8.67 8.33
CA GLU A 197 -8.06 10.08 7.97
C GLU A 197 -8.77 11.02 8.93
N ASP A 198 -9.97 10.65 9.42
CA ASP A 198 -10.72 11.46 10.38
C ASP A 198 -10.08 11.36 11.76
N GLU A 199 -9.67 10.15 12.15
CA GLU A 199 -9.01 9.87 13.43
C GLU A 199 -7.70 10.65 13.57
N LEU A 200 -6.90 10.69 12.50
CA LEU A 200 -5.60 11.35 12.48
C LEU A 200 -5.69 12.85 12.77
N GLN A 201 -6.82 13.51 12.47
CA GLN A 201 -7.01 14.94 12.75
C GLN A 201 -6.92 15.26 14.25
N GLY A 202 -7.26 14.31 15.13
CA GLY A 202 -7.34 14.52 16.58
C GLY A 202 -6.01 14.41 17.36
N PHE A 203 -4.88 14.18 16.67
CA PHE A 203 -3.59 13.85 17.30
C PHE A 203 -2.44 14.73 16.86
N ASP A 204 -1.62 15.21 17.78
CA ASP A 204 -0.47 16.08 17.47
C ASP A 204 0.73 15.28 16.93
N LEU A 205 0.89 14.06 17.43
CA LEU A 205 1.95 13.12 17.03
C LEU A 205 1.35 11.81 16.56
N VAL A 206 1.98 11.20 15.57
CA VAL A 206 1.59 9.87 15.08
C VAL A 206 2.84 8.99 14.99
N PHE A 207 2.81 7.86 15.69
CA PHE A 207 3.78 6.78 15.58
C PHE A 207 3.20 5.72 14.65
N ALA A 208 3.83 5.50 13.50
CA ALA A 208 3.36 4.58 12.49
C ALA A 208 4.52 4.02 11.67
N THR A 209 4.26 3.00 10.86
CA THR A 209 5.23 2.40 9.94
C THR A 209 4.67 2.30 8.52
N ALA A 210 5.59 2.29 7.54
CA ALA A 210 5.29 2.12 6.12
C ALA A 210 4.19 3.08 5.62
N ARG A 211 3.18 2.57 4.89
CA ARG A 211 2.06 3.36 4.33
C ARG A 211 1.42 4.30 5.37
N MET A 212 1.14 3.81 6.57
CA MET A 212 0.46 4.61 7.61
C MET A 212 1.30 5.81 8.06
N ALA A 213 2.64 5.69 8.02
CA ALA A 213 3.53 6.80 8.33
C ALA A 213 3.53 7.87 7.23
N ILE A 214 3.48 7.46 5.96
CA ILE A 214 3.37 8.37 4.81
C ILE A 214 2.04 9.12 4.84
N GLU A 215 0.94 8.40 5.10
CA GLU A 215 -0.41 8.96 5.24
C GLU A 215 -0.49 10.00 6.36
N ALA A 216 0.03 9.67 7.55
CA ALA A 216 0.08 10.62 8.66
C ALA A 216 1.00 11.82 8.38
N ALA A 217 2.11 11.61 7.65
CA ALA A 217 3.03 12.68 7.30
C ALA A 217 2.42 13.66 6.27
N ALA A 218 1.65 13.16 5.30
CA ALA A 218 0.99 13.97 4.29
C ALA A 218 -0.04 14.95 4.88
N MET A 219 -0.64 14.59 6.02
CA MET A 219 -1.60 15.45 6.71
C MET A 219 -0.96 16.59 7.51
N ARG A 220 0.37 16.60 7.69
CA ARG A 220 1.02 17.66 8.48
C ARG A 220 1.01 18.96 7.69
N ALA A 221 0.75 20.07 8.37
CA ALA A 221 1.03 21.39 7.83
C ALA A 221 2.52 21.46 7.46
N THR A 222 2.83 21.42 6.17
CA THR A 222 4.14 21.86 5.68
C THR A 222 4.08 23.39 5.65
N ASP A 223 5.02 24.03 6.34
CA ASP A 223 5.43 25.36 5.91
C ASP A 223 5.88 25.20 4.45
N PRO A 224 5.36 25.97 3.47
CA PRO A 224 5.79 25.88 2.08
C PRO A 224 7.31 25.91 1.90
N ALA A 225 8.05 26.52 2.84
CA ALA A 225 9.51 26.58 2.85
C ALA A 225 10.22 25.26 3.27
N SER A 226 9.48 24.28 3.81
CA SER A 226 10.01 23.03 4.39
C SER A 226 9.78 21.78 3.54
N ALA A 227 9.10 21.92 2.39
CA ALA A 227 8.87 20.81 1.48
C ALA A 227 10.21 20.25 0.96
N PHE A 228 10.43 18.94 1.16
CA PHE A 228 11.58 18.23 0.61
C PHE A 228 11.74 18.57 -0.88
N PRO A 229 12.90 19.06 -1.33
CA PRO A 229 13.06 19.37 -2.75
C PRO A 229 12.86 18.10 -3.56
N PRO A 230 12.05 18.12 -4.64
CA PRO A 230 11.92 16.98 -5.53
C PRO A 230 13.34 16.61 -5.99
N GLY A 231 13.72 15.35 -5.76
CA GLY A 231 15.02 14.84 -6.13
C GLY A 231 15.29 15.19 -7.59
N ARG A 232 16.22 16.12 -7.82
CA ARG A 232 16.66 16.48 -9.17
C ARG A 232 17.24 15.22 -9.80
N VAL A 233 16.47 14.58 -10.67
CA VAL A 233 17.00 13.63 -11.64
C VAL A 233 17.96 14.44 -12.52
N ARG A 234 19.26 14.38 -12.21
CA ARG A 234 20.29 14.86 -13.12
C ARG A 234 20.24 13.95 -14.34
N ARG A 235 19.70 14.48 -15.45
CA ARG A 235 19.94 13.89 -16.77
C ARG A 235 21.45 13.88 -17.01
N PRO A 236 22.04 12.77 -17.48
CA PRO A 236 23.41 12.80 -17.97
C PRO A 236 23.45 13.79 -19.15
N ARG A 237 24.45 14.69 -19.15
CA ARG A 237 24.74 15.52 -20.32
C ARG A 237 25.37 14.63 -21.41
N PRO A 238 25.12 14.95 -22.70
CA PRO A 238 25.69 14.22 -23.83
C PRO A 238 27.21 14.28 -23.86
#